data_AF-S6UV89-F1
#
_entry.id   AF-S6UV89-F1
#
_cell.length_a   1.000
_cell.length_b   1.000
_cell.length_c   1.000
_cell.angle_alpha   90.00
_cell.angle_beta   90.00
_cell.angle_gamma   90.00
#
_symmetry.space_group_name_H-M   'P 1'
#
loop_
_entity.id
_entity.type
_entity.pdbx_description
1 polymer ?
#
loop_
_entity_poly.entity_id
_entity_poly.type
_entity_poly.pdbx_seq_one_letter_code
_entity_poly.pdbx_strand_id
1 'polypeptide(L)'
;MYIQILGSAAGGGFPQWNCNCVNCAGFRDGSLRAQARTQSSIALSDDGVNWVLCNASPDIRAQLQGFAPMQPGRALRDTGISAIVLMDSQIDHTTGLLSLREGCPHQVW
;
A
#
# COMPACT_ATOMS: atom_id res chain seq x y z
N MET A 1 15.05 -6.63 -11.23
CA MET A 1 14.50 -6.29 -9.90
C MET A 1 13.66 -5.03 -10.05
N TYR A 2 12.35 -5.17 -9.89
CA TYR A 2 11.36 -4.12 -9.90
C TYR A 2 11.03 -3.72 -8.46
N ILE A 3 10.91 -2.42 -8.22
CA ILE A 3 10.49 -1.85 -6.94
C ILE A 3 9.36 -0.88 -7.24
N GLN A 4 8.17 -1.20 -6.75
CA GLN A 4 7.00 -0.34 -6.85
C GLN A 4 6.75 0.33 -5.50
N ILE A 5 6.75 1.66 -5.47
CA ILE A 5 6.27 2.41 -4.31
C ILE A 5 4.74 2.41 -4.37
N LEU A 6 4.11 1.75 -3.41
CA LEU A 6 2.65 1.72 -3.27
C LEU A 6 2.15 2.88 -2.40
N GLY A 7 2.88 3.17 -1.33
CA GLY A 7 2.67 4.33 -0.47
C GLY A 7 3.99 4.86 0.05
N SER A 8 4.03 6.17 0.31
CA SER A 8 5.27 6.90 0.63
C SER A 8 5.12 7.90 1.76
N ALA A 9 3.96 7.96 2.42
CA ALA A 9 3.79 8.68 3.67
C ALA A 9 4.06 7.77 4.88
N ALA A 10 4.35 8.38 6.03
CA ALA A 10 4.40 7.68 7.30
C ALA A 10 2.97 7.34 7.81
N GLY A 11 2.88 6.85 9.06
CA GLY A 11 1.63 6.68 9.79
C GLY A 11 0.68 7.87 9.64
N GLY A 12 -0.57 7.61 9.24
CA GLY A 12 -1.61 8.64 9.03
C GLY A 12 -1.75 9.15 7.60
N GLY A 13 -0.79 8.91 6.72
CA GLY A 13 -0.84 9.33 5.32
C GLY A 13 -0.65 10.84 5.10
N PHE A 14 -0.83 11.29 3.87
CA PHE A 14 -0.84 12.71 3.53
C PHE A 14 -1.92 13.02 2.48
N PRO A 15 -2.84 13.97 2.74
CA PRO A 15 -3.05 14.65 4.02
C PRO A 15 -3.59 13.69 5.08
N GLN A 16 -3.10 13.79 6.32
CA GLN A 16 -3.63 12.97 7.42
C GLN A 16 -5.03 13.45 7.83
N TRP A 17 -5.94 12.50 8.10
CA TRP A 17 -7.38 12.74 8.23
C TRP A 17 -7.77 13.86 9.22
N ASN A 18 -7.07 13.95 10.36
CA ASN A 18 -7.32 14.94 11.42
C ASN A 18 -6.25 16.04 11.53
N CYS A 19 -5.34 16.15 10.56
CA CYS A 19 -4.21 17.08 10.66
C CYS A 19 -4.49 18.39 9.92
N ASN A 20 -4.33 19.54 10.57
CA ASN A 20 -4.41 20.86 9.94
C ASN A 20 -3.09 21.62 9.99
N CYS A 21 -1.95 20.90 10.01
CA CYS A 21 -0.65 21.55 9.86
C CYS A 21 -0.54 22.22 8.49
N VAL A 22 0.44 23.10 8.32
CA VAL A 22 0.65 23.90 7.09
C VAL A 22 0.63 23.05 5.81
N ASN A 23 1.17 21.83 5.86
CA ASN A 23 1.18 20.95 4.68
C ASN A 23 -0.20 20.36 4.36
N CYS A 24 -0.92 19.86 5.36
CA CYS A 24 -2.23 19.26 5.14
C CYS A 24 -3.30 20.32 4.83
N ALA A 25 -3.28 21.46 5.53
CA ALA A 25 -4.17 22.58 5.25
C ALA A 25 -3.90 23.15 3.84
N GLY A 26 -2.63 23.40 3.52
CA GLY A 26 -2.24 23.93 2.21
C GLY A 26 -2.56 23.00 1.04
N PHE A 27 -2.50 21.68 1.25
CA PHE A 27 -2.94 20.72 0.24
C PHE A 27 -4.47 20.77 0.02
N ARG A 28 -5.25 20.89 1.10
CA ARG A 28 -6.72 20.93 1.02
C ARG A 28 -7.25 22.23 0.41
N ASP A 29 -6.66 23.37 0.74
CA ASP A 29 -7.06 24.67 0.20
C ASP A 29 -6.45 25.00 -1.17
N GLY A 30 -5.56 24.14 -1.68
CA GLY A 30 -4.90 24.30 -2.97
C GLY A 30 -3.76 25.32 -3.00
N SER A 31 -3.36 25.88 -1.85
CA SER A 31 -2.24 26.82 -1.75
C SER A 31 -0.86 26.13 -1.81
N LEU A 32 -0.80 24.82 -1.54
CA LEU A 32 0.43 24.04 -1.58
C LEU A 32 0.45 23.09 -2.79
N ARG A 33 1.51 23.19 -3.61
CA ARG A 33 1.79 22.22 -4.67
C ARG A 33 2.37 20.93 -4.08
N ALA A 34 1.49 20.03 -3.67
CA ALA A 34 1.84 18.69 -3.17
C ALA A 34 0.94 17.61 -3.79
N GLN A 35 1.26 16.34 -3.54
CA GLN A 35 0.48 15.19 -3.98
C GLN A 35 0.10 14.33 -2.77
N ALA A 36 -1.14 13.84 -2.74
CA ALA A 36 -1.58 12.92 -1.71
C ALA A 36 -0.76 11.62 -1.73
N ARG A 37 -0.57 11.01 -0.57
CA ARG A 37 0.21 9.79 -0.36
C ARG A 37 -0.48 8.90 0.67
N THR A 38 -0.59 7.63 0.33
CA THR A 38 -0.95 6.55 1.24
C THR A 38 0.24 6.17 2.11
N GLN A 39 -0.03 5.46 3.21
CA GLN A 39 0.95 4.98 4.19
C GLN A 39 1.96 4.00 3.57
N SER A 40 3.16 3.94 4.15
CA SER A 40 4.34 3.28 3.59
C SER A 40 4.12 1.80 3.27
N SER A 41 4.35 1.46 2.01
CA SER A 41 4.41 0.08 1.52
C SER A 41 5.11 0.07 0.16
N ILE A 42 5.85 -1.01 -0.13
CA ILE A 42 6.44 -1.26 -1.44
C ILE A 42 6.11 -2.67 -1.90
N ALA A 43 6.15 -2.89 -3.21
CA ALA A 43 6.11 -4.23 -3.79
C ALA A 43 7.41 -4.50 -4.58
N LEU A 44 7.95 -5.69 -4.39
CA LEU A 44 9.18 -6.16 -5.02
C LEU A 44 8.87 -7.32 -5.98
N SER A 45 9.52 -7.33 -7.13
CA SER A 45 9.40 -8.44 -8.08
C SER A 45 10.69 -8.61 -8.88
N ASP A 46 11.02 -9.84 -9.24
CA ASP A 46 12.11 -10.15 -10.17
C ASP A 46 11.62 -10.33 -11.61
N ASP A 47 10.34 -10.64 -11.82
CA ASP A 47 9.73 -10.95 -13.12
C ASP A 47 8.63 -9.96 -13.58
N GLY A 48 8.18 -9.06 -12.69
CA GLY A 48 7.10 -8.10 -12.94
C GLY A 48 5.69 -8.69 -12.83
N VAL A 49 5.55 -9.97 -12.48
CA VAL A 49 4.28 -10.71 -12.41
C VAL A 49 3.98 -11.15 -10.97
N ASN A 50 4.98 -11.69 -10.28
CA ASN A 50 4.87 -12.15 -8.90
C ASN A 50 5.46 -11.10 -7.96
N TRP A 51 4.66 -10.62 -7.01
CA TRP A 51 5.03 -9.48 -6.17
C TRP A 51 5.08 -9.86 -4.69
N VAL A 52 6.22 -9.59 -4.06
CA VAL A 52 6.37 -9.62 -2.61
C VAL A 52 6.01 -8.25 -2.05
N LEU A 53 5.02 -8.20 -1.18
CA LEU A 53 4.60 -6.98 -0.48
C LEU A 53 5.47 -6.76 0.76
N CYS A 54 6.09 -5.60 0.91
CA CYS A 54 6.76 -5.20 2.15
C CYS A 54 5.86 -4.22 2.92
N ASN A 55 5.41 -4.65 4.11
CA ASN A 55 4.39 -4.03 4.94
C ASN A 55 3.01 -3.95 4.25
N ALA A 56 1.96 -4.30 4.99
CA ALA A 56 0.57 -4.23 4.54
C ALA A 56 -0.13 -3.04 5.21
N SER A 57 -0.15 -1.90 4.54
CA SER A 57 -0.68 -0.65 5.10
C SER A 57 -2.22 -0.65 5.24
N PRO A 58 -2.82 0.21 6.09
CA PRO A 58 -4.27 0.41 6.13
C PRO A 58 -4.87 0.84 4.78
N ASP A 59 -4.07 1.46 3.91
CA ASP A 59 -4.48 1.94 2.58
C ASP A 59 -4.40 0.87 1.48
N ILE A 60 -4.09 -0.39 1.84
CA ILE A 60 -3.75 -1.45 0.88
C ILE A 60 -4.78 -1.61 -0.25
N ARG A 61 -6.09 -1.47 0.03
CA ARG A 61 -7.14 -1.58 -1.00
C ARG A 61 -6.91 -0.59 -2.15
N ALA A 62 -6.65 0.67 -1.83
CA ALA A 62 -6.41 1.71 -2.83
C ALA A 62 -5.05 1.52 -3.52
N GLN A 63 -4.05 1.09 -2.76
CA GLN A 63 -2.70 0.80 -3.28
C GLN A 63 -2.71 -0.30 -4.34
N LEU A 64 -3.38 -1.43 -4.07
CA LEU A 64 -3.50 -2.54 -5.02
C LEU A 64 -4.29 -2.12 -6.27
N GLN A 65 -5.40 -1.39 -6.09
CA GLN A 65 -6.19 -0.88 -7.21
C GLN A 65 -5.40 0.11 -8.10
N GLY A 66 -4.50 0.89 -7.50
CA GLY A 66 -3.64 1.85 -8.20
C GLY A 66 -2.47 1.23 -8.96
N PHE A 67 -2.20 -0.08 -8.81
CA PHE A 67 -1.08 -0.74 -9.45
C PHE A 67 -1.54 -2.00 -10.20
N ALA A 68 -1.72 -1.87 -11.52
CA ALA A 68 -2.35 -2.89 -12.37
C ALA A 68 -1.80 -4.33 -12.21
N PRO A 69 -0.47 -4.58 -12.06
CA PRO A 69 0.05 -5.92 -11.82
C PRO A 69 -0.46 -6.63 -10.56
N MET A 70 -1.09 -5.92 -9.60
CA MET A 70 -1.71 -6.54 -8.43
C MET A 70 -3.00 -7.30 -8.74
N GLN A 71 -3.58 -7.12 -9.93
CA GLN A 71 -4.71 -7.90 -10.44
C GLN A 71 -4.38 -8.49 -11.84
N PRO A 72 -3.66 -9.62 -11.90
CA PRO A 72 -3.21 -10.21 -13.17
C PRO A 72 -4.34 -10.79 -14.03
N GLY A 73 -5.53 -11.02 -13.47
CA GLY A 73 -6.70 -11.49 -14.21
C GLY A 73 -6.58 -12.91 -14.76
N ARG A 74 -5.80 -13.78 -14.11
CA ARG A 74 -5.53 -15.16 -14.57
C ARG A 74 -6.68 -16.13 -14.23
N ALA A 75 -7.52 -15.78 -13.27
CA ALA A 75 -8.64 -16.59 -12.78
C ALA A 75 -9.78 -15.70 -12.27
N LEU A 76 -10.95 -16.30 -11.98
CA LEU A 76 -12.11 -15.59 -11.40
C LEU A 76 -11.78 -14.86 -10.08
N ARG A 77 -10.85 -15.41 -9.30
CA ARG A 77 -10.22 -14.74 -8.15
C ARG A 77 -8.72 -14.87 -8.30
N ASP A 78 -8.03 -13.74 -8.27
CA ASP A 78 -6.60 -13.68 -8.51
C ASP A 78 -5.97 -12.46 -7.82
N THR A 79 -4.67 -12.51 -7.56
CA THR A 79 -3.85 -11.40 -7.07
C THR A 79 -2.39 -11.57 -7.50
N GLY A 80 -1.70 -10.44 -7.68
CA GLY A 80 -0.25 -10.43 -7.93
C GLY A 80 0.59 -10.66 -6.67
N ILE A 81 0.00 -10.59 -5.48
CA ILE A 81 0.72 -10.79 -4.21
C ILE A 81 1.07 -12.27 -4.04
N SER A 82 2.36 -12.59 -4.01
CA SER A 82 2.87 -13.95 -3.79
C SER A 82 3.32 -14.20 -2.35
N ALA A 83 3.78 -13.17 -1.66
CA ALA A 83 4.15 -13.21 -0.25
C ALA A 83 4.09 -11.80 0.37
N ILE A 84 4.07 -11.76 1.70
CA ILE A 84 4.10 -10.52 2.49
C ILE A 84 5.25 -10.62 3.49
N VAL A 85 6.03 -9.55 3.62
CA VAL A 85 7.10 -9.42 4.61
C VAL A 85 6.80 -8.22 5.49
N LEU A 86 6.84 -8.41 6.81
CA LEU A 86 6.62 -7.34 7.78
C LEU A 86 7.96 -6.91 8.39
N MET A 87 8.28 -5.62 8.33
CA MET A 87 9.50 -5.08 8.93
C MET A 87 9.38 -4.90 10.45
N ASP A 88 8.16 -4.78 10.94
CA ASP A 88 7.80 -4.57 12.33
C ASP A 88 6.32 -4.92 12.54
N SER A 89 5.84 -4.76 13.78
CA SER A 89 4.46 -5.06 14.17
C SER A 89 3.60 -3.80 14.37
N GLN A 90 3.95 -2.67 13.75
CA GLN A 90 3.19 -1.44 13.91
C GLN A 90 1.85 -1.53 13.17
N ILE A 91 0.85 -0.80 13.65
CA ILE A 91 -0.52 -0.83 13.11
C ILE A 91 -0.53 -0.40 11.64
N ASP A 92 0.26 0.62 11.29
CA ASP A 92 0.39 1.16 9.94
C ASP A 92 1.12 0.23 8.96
N HIS A 93 1.80 -0.80 9.45
CA HIS A 93 2.48 -1.80 8.61
C HIS A 93 1.79 -3.17 8.58
N THR A 94 0.75 -3.39 9.39
CA THR A 94 0.11 -4.71 9.55
C THR A 94 -1.39 -4.72 9.32
N THR A 95 -2.09 -3.60 9.50
CA THR A 95 -3.56 -3.54 9.40
C THR A 95 -4.09 -3.98 8.04
N GLY A 96 -3.33 -3.76 6.97
CA GLY A 96 -3.71 -4.14 5.61
C GLY A 96 -3.99 -5.64 5.45
N LEU A 97 -3.38 -6.50 6.27
CA LEU A 97 -3.64 -7.94 6.27
C LEU A 97 -5.12 -8.27 6.48
N LEU A 98 -5.82 -7.48 7.30
CA LEU A 98 -7.25 -7.67 7.59
C LEU A 98 -8.12 -7.50 6.33
N SER A 99 -7.66 -6.69 5.37
CA SER A 99 -8.32 -6.47 4.08
C SER A 99 -8.02 -7.55 3.04
N LEU A 100 -7.09 -8.46 3.32
CA LEU A 100 -6.68 -9.53 2.39
C LEU A 100 -7.29 -10.90 2.75
N ARG A 101 -8.12 -10.98 3.79
CA ARG A 101 -8.64 -12.25 4.35
C ARG A 101 -9.41 -13.12 3.35
N GLU A 102 -10.09 -12.53 2.35
CA GLU A 102 -10.84 -13.27 1.32
C GLU A 102 -9.93 -14.04 0.34
N GLY A 103 -8.63 -13.74 0.34
CA GLY A 103 -7.61 -14.39 -0.48
C GLY A 103 -6.71 -15.38 0.27
N CYS A 104 -7.01 -15.70 1.54
CA CYS A 104 -6.22 -16.67 2.29
C CYS A 104 -6.15 -18.05 1.60
N PRO A 105 -5.04 -18.79 1.74
CA PRO A 105 -3.90 -18.54 2.63
C PRO A 105 -2.86 -17.55 2.07
N HIS A 106 -2.19 -16.79 2.96
CA HIS A 106 -1.06 -15.91 2.64
C HIS A 106 0.21 -16.40 3.31
N GLN A 107 1.34 -16.30 2.61
CA GLN A 107 2.67 -16.47 3.20
C GLN A 107 3.11 -15.15 3.82
N VAL A 108 3.36 -15.13 5.14
CA VAL A 108 3.78 -13.94 5.90
C VAL A 108 5.11 -14.24 6.58
N TRP A 109 6.09 -13.36 6.36
CA TRP A 109 7.45 -13.42 6.91
C TRP A 109 7.70 -12.26 7.86
#